data_AF-A0A2V8QPN0-F1
#
_entry.id   AF-A0A2V8QPN0-F1
#
_cell.length_a   1.000
_cell.length_b   1.000
_cell.length_c   1.000
_cell.angle_alpha   90.00
_cell.angle_beta   90.00
_cell.angle_gamma   90.00
#
_symmetry.space_group_name_H-M   'P 1'
#
loop_
_entity.id
_entity.type
_entity.pdbx_description
1 polymer ?
#
loop_
_entity_poly.entity_id
_entity_poly.type
_entity_poly.pdbx_seq_one_letter_code
_entity_poly.pdbx_strand_id
1 'polypeptide(L)'
;DSDEVPEPVVPVGEGPAGALPEPETEGRKKVSIQEVALAAHLARELPPDTEPGLSATYFFEPKNFTFPFGTHIAVVEIDRETGEVKFQRYVAVDDCGRVINPMLVDGQVQGGIVQSIGQALYEEVVYDEQGQLIT
;
A
#
# COMPACT_ATOMS: atom_id res chain seq x y z
N ASP A 1 -12.86 33.14 24.02
CA ASP A 1 -14.21 32.89 23.53
C ASP A 1 -14.13 32.32 22.13
N SER A 2 -14.10 30.99 22.07
CA SER A 2 -14.47 30.14 20.93
C SER A 2 -14.09 28.71 21.33
N ASP A 3 -14.95 28.07 22.12
CA ASP A 3 -14.87 26.65 22.41
C ASP A 3 -15.05 25.87 21.10
N GLU A 4 -13.95 25.42 20.52
CA GLU A 4 -13.95 24.52 19.39
C GLU A 4 -14.25 23.11 19.94
N VAL A 5 -15.51 22.68 19.78
CA VAL A 5 -15.94 21.34 20.18
C VAL A 5 -15.25 20.34 19.27
N PRO A 6 -14.41 19.42 19.78
CA PRO A 6 -13.70 18.48 18.92
C PRO A 6 -14.69 17.54 18.23
N GLU A 7 -14.55 17.37 16.91
CA GLU A 7 -15.39 16.46 16.14
C GLU A 7 -15.23 15.02 16.62
N PRO A 8 -16.34 14.25 16.72
CA PRO A 8 -16.29 12.88 17.21
C PRO A 8 -15.61 11.95 16.20
N VAL A 9 -14.49 11.34 16.60
CA VAL A 9 -13.84 10.27 15.85
C VAL A 9 -14.68 8.98 15.97
N VAL A 10 -15.35 8.59 14.89
CA VAL A 10 -16.13 7.35 14.82
C VAL A 10 -15.25 6.23 14.23
N PRO A 11 -15.06 5.09 14.92
CA PRO A 11 -14.32 3.97 14.37
C PRO A 11 -15.11 3.31 13.22
N VAL A 12 -14.44 3.06 12.09
CA VAL A 12 -15.02 2.43 10.90
C VAL A 12 -15.16 0.92 11.13
N GLY A 13 -16.40 0.43 11.10
CA GLY A 13 -16.73 -0.99 11.14
C GLY A 13 -17.16 -1.53 9.77
N GLU A 14 -17.01 -2.84 9.56
CA GLU A 14 -17.38 -3.56 8.33
C GLU A 14 -18.88 -3.44 8.01
N GLY A 15 -19.21 -3.09 6.75
CA GLY A 15 -20.58 -2.82 6.30
C GLY A 15 -21.24 -4.03 5.61
N PRO A 16 -22.55 -4.25 5.78
CA PRO A 16 -23.26 -5.35 5.14
C PRO A 16 -23.51 -5.10 3.64
N ALA A 17 -23.53 -6.17 2.85
CA ALA A 17 -23.64 -6.16 1.38
C ALA A 17 -25.06 -5.91 0.81
N GLY A 18 -25.94 -5.20 1.54
CA GLY A 18 -27.33 -4.93 1.13
C GLY A 18 -27.67 -3.44 1.15
N ALA A 19 -28.78 -3.05 0.50
CA ALA A 19 -29.36 -1.72 0.69
C ALA A 19 -29.59 -1.51 2.19
N LEU A 20 -28.90 -0.53 2.75
CA LEU A 20 -28.95 -0.26 4.18
C LEU A 20 -30.36 0.20 4.52
N PRO A 21 -31.00 -0.37 5.56
CA PRO A 21 -32.29 0.13 6.04
C PRO A 21 -32.15 1.60 6.44
N GLU A 22 -33.24 2.37 6.35
CA GLU A 22 -33.25 3.75 6.84
C GLU A 22 -32.80 3.76 8.32
N PRO A 23 -31.87 4.64 8.71
CA PRO A 23 -31.34 4.65 10.06
C PRO A 23 -32.42 5.14 11.04
N GLU A 24 -32.86 4.27 11.95
CA GLU A 24 -33.62 4.69 13.13
C GLU A 24 -32.65 5.40 14.10
N THR A 25 -32.75 6.74 14.16
CA THR A 25 -31.82 7.61 14.91
C THR A 25 -32.34 8.11 16.25
N GLU A 26 -33.61 7.86 16.60
CA GLU A 26 -34.21 8.40 17.84
C GLU A 26 -33.51 7.88 19.10
N GLY A 27 -32.92 8.80 19.87
CA GLY A 27 -32.27 8.52 21.16
C GLY A 27 -30.86 7.93 21.10
N ARG A 28 -30.30 7.70 19.90
CA ARG A 28 -28.94 7.14 19.75
C ARG A 28 -27.88 8.24 19.74
N LYS A 29 -26.85 8.09 20.60
CA LYS A 29 -25.69 9.01 20.65
C LYS A 29 -24.57 8.66 19.66
N LYS A 30 -24.76 7.64 18.82
CA LYS A 30 -23.76 7.13 17.87
C LYS A 30 -24.46 6.60 16.62
N VAL A 31 -23.86 6.88 15.47
CA VAL A 31 -24.25 6.38 14.14
C VAL A 31 -23.03 5.73 13.48
N SER A 32 -23.26 4.75 12.63
CA SER A 32 -22.23 4.10 11.81
C SER A 32 -21.92 4.91 10.55
N ILE A 33 -20.76 4.67 9.93
CA ILE A 33 -20.38 5.35 8.68
C ILE A 33 -21.34 5.03 7.53
N GLN A 34 -21.96 3.84 7.56
CA GLN A 34 -22.98 3.39 6.62
C GLN A 34 -24.26 4.23 6.74
N GLU A 35 -24.71 4.50 7.96
CA GLU A 35 -25.88 5.36 8.23
C GLU A 35 -25.60 6.81 7.79
N VAL A 36 -24.38 7.32 8.03
CA VAL A 36 -23.95 8.65 7.57
C VAL A 36 -23.89 8.73 6.04
N ALA A 37 -23.30 7.73 5.37
CA ALA A 37 -23.22 7.68 3.92
C ALA A 37 -24.61 7.63 3.28
N LEU A 38 -25.54 6.85 3.85
CA LEU A 38 -26.92 6.78 3.38
C LEU A 38 -27.64 8.12 3.56
N ALA A 39 -27.52 8.75 4.74
CA ALA A 39 -28.12 10.05 5.00
C ALA A 39 -27.59 11.14 4.03
N ALA A 40 -26.27 11.16 3.81
CA ALA A 40 -25.62 12.07 2.86
C ALA A 40 -26.07 11.84 1.41
N HIS A 41 -26.32 10.58 1.02
CA HIS A 41 -26.82 10.23 -0.31
C HIS A 41 -28.30 10.59 -0.52
N LEU A 42 -29.15 10.32 0.48
CA LEU A 42 -30.58 10.62 0.42
C LEU A 42 -30.85 12.13 0.50
N ALA A 43 -29.98 12.89 1.16
CA ALA A 43 -29.99 14.35 1.20
C ALA A 43 -31.33 14.99 1.61
N ARG A 44 -32.10 14.33 2.49
CA ARG A 44 -33.43 14.80 2.94
C ARG A 44 -33.35 15.89 4.02
N GLU A 45 -32.50 15.67 5.02
CA GLU A 45 -32.26 16.56 6.15
C GLU A 45 -30.74 16.69 6.38
N LEU A 46 -30.07 17.40 5.49
CA LEU A 46 -28.65 17.70 5.67
C LEU A 46 -28.48 18.82 6.69
N PRO A 47 -27.39 18.79 7.50
CA PRO A 47 -27.01 19.95 8.29
C PRO A 47 -26.85 21.20 7.43
N PRO A 48 -27.01 22.40 8.01
CA PRO A 48 -26.73 23.64 7.31
C PRO A 48 -25.34 23.61 6.66
N ASP A 49 -25.22 24.22 5.48
CA ASP A 49 -23.97 24.36 4.72
C ASP A 49 -23.28 23.03 4.31
N THR A 50 -24.04 21.93 4.26
CA THR A 50 -23.54 20.62 3.82
C THR A 50 -24.06 20.27 2.42
N GLU A 51 -23.17 19.93 1.49
CA GLU A 51 -23.54 19.44 0.16
C GLU A 51 -23.96 17.96 0.20
N PRO A 52 -24.91 17.52 -0.67
CA PRO A 52 -25.24 16.11 -0.84
C PRO A 52 -24.05 15.23 -1.24
N GLY A 53 -24.03 14.00 -0.74
CA GLY A 53 -23.00 12.99 -1.02
C GLY A 53 -21.91 12.89 0.05
N LEU A 54 -21.10 11.83 -0.05
CA LEU A 54 -19.98 11.57 0.87
C LEU A 54 -18.76 11.16 0.05
N SER A 55 -18.10 12.15 -0.55
CA SER A 55 -16.89 11.95 -1.33
C SER A 55 -15.90 13.09 -1.09
N ALA A 56 -14.62 12.76 -1.21
CA ALA A 56 -13.55 13.74 -1.13
C ALA A 56 -12.49 13.37 -2.17
N THR A 57 -11.91 14.38 -2.81
CA THR A 57 -10.79 14.24 -3.73
C THR A 57 -9.63 15.05 -3.17
N TYR A 58 -8.45 14.45 -3.15
CA TYR A 58 -7.23 15.11 -2.67
C TYR A 58 -6.08 14.91 -3.65
N PHE A 59 -5.31 15.96 -3.87
CA PHE A 59 -4.07 15.93 -4.62
C PHE A 59 -2.92 16.09 -3.64
N PHE A 60 -2.11 15.05 -3.49
CA PHE A 60 -0.98 15.05 -2.57
C PHE A 60 0.32 15.31 -3.32
N GLU A 61 1.02 16.37 -2.93
CA GLU A 61 2.39 16.64 -3.34
C GLU A 61 3.33 16.37 -2.15
N PRO A 62 4.21 15.36 -2.24
CA PRO A 62 5.14 15.07 -1.16
C PRO A 62 6.16 16.20 -1.02
N LYS A 63 6.33 16.71 0.21
CA LYS A 63 7.31 17.76 0.51
C LYS A 63 8.77 17.31 0.31
N ASN A 64 9.01 16.00 0.34
CA ASN A 64 10.31 15.38 0.13
C ASN A 64 10.13 13.90 -0.24
N PHE A 65 11.21 13.24 -0.65
CA PHE A 65 11.25 11.80 -0.85
C PHE A 65 11.18 11.03 0.48
N THR A 66 10.84 9.75 0.37
CA THR A 66 11.08 8.77 1.44
C THR A 66 12.38 8.04 1.12
N PHE A 67 13.10 7.64 2.17
CA PHE A 67 14.42 7.02 2.04
C PHE A 67 14.40 5.66 2.75
N PRO A 68 13.72 4.65 2.17
CA PRO A 68 13.79 3.29 2.71
C PRO A 68 15.23 2.77 2.57
N PHE A 69 15.60 1.84 3.44
CA PHE A 69 16.92 1.23 3.40
C PHE A 69 16.83 -0.24 3.78
N GLY A 70 17.82 -1.02 3.37
CA GLY A 70 17.89 -2.43 3.69
C GLY A 70 19.32 -2.93 3.72
N THR A 71 19.50 -4.16 4.18
CA THR A 71 20.78 -4.87 4.16
C THR A 71 20.55 -6.29 3.68
N HIS A 72 21.29 -6.67 2.64
CA HIS A 72 21.20 -7.97 2.00
C HIS A 72 22.55 -8.68 2.09
N ILE A 73 22.53 -9.94 2.48
CA ILE A 73 23.71 -10.80 2.60
C ILE A 73 23.45 -12.09 1.85
N ALA A 74 24.24 -12.34 0.80
CA ALA A 74 24.27 -13.60 0.09
C ALA A 74 25.50 -14.41 0.50
N VAL A 75 25.28 -15.64 0.93
CA VAL A 75 26.33 -16.64 1.16
C VAL A 75 26.28 -17.61 -0.01
N VAL A 76 27.35 -17.63 -0.79
CA VAL A 76 27.46 -18.45 -2.00
C VAL A 76 28.73 -19.28 -2.00
N GLU A 77 28.66 -20.42 -2.66
CA GLU A 77 29.81 -21.25 -3.01
C GLU A 77 30.02 -21.17 -4.53
N ILE A 78 31.28 -21.20 -4.98
CA ILE A 78 31.63 -21.11 -6.39
C ILE A 78 32.50 -22.33 -6.73
N ASP A 79 32.04 -23.12 -7.71
CA ASP A 79 32.88 -24.16 -8.30
C ASP A 79 34.03 -23.51 -9.08
N ARG A 80 35.27 -23.88 -8.75
CA ARG A 80 36.47 -23.25 -9.33
C ARG A 80 36.75 -23.65 -10.77
N GLU A 81 36.26 -24.80 -11.20
CA GLU A 81 36.48 -25.32 -12.55
C GLU A 81 35.40 -24.80 -13.50
N THR A 82 34.15 -24.75 -13.07
CA THR A 82 33.01 -24.36 -13.93
C THR A 82 32.56 -22.92 -13.75
N GLY A 83 32.88 -22.29 -12.62
CA GLY A 83 32.36 -20.97 -12.25
C GLY A 83 30.91 -21.00 -11.76
N GLU A 84 30.30 -22.18 -11.60
CA GLU A 84 28.91 -22.30 -11.14
C GLU A 84 28.74 -21.73 -9.72
N VAL A 85 27.75 -20.86 -9.56
CA VAL A 85 27.42 -20.21 -8.29
C VAL A 85 26.26 -20.93 -7.62
N LYS A 86 26.48 -21.43 -6.41
CA LYS A 86 25.46 -22.08 -5.57
C LYS A 86 25.14 -21.23 -4.35
N PHE A 87 23.88 -20.83 -4.21
CA PHE A 87 23.40 -20.12 -3.03
C PHE A 87 23.27 -21.08 -1.84
N GLN A 88 23.95 -20.75 -0.74
CA GLN A 88 23.87 -21.48 0.53
C GLN A 88 22.86 -20.81 1.47
N ARG A 89 22.82 -19.47 1.47
CA ARG A 89 21.90 -18.69 2.28
C ARG A 89 21.74 -17.29 1.70
N TYR A 90 20.52 -16.74 1.82
CA TYR A 90 20.26 -15.32 1.57
C TYR A 90 19.53 -14.74 2.79
N VAL A 91 19.99 -13.59 3.28
CA VAL A 91 19.35 -12.86 4.38
C VAL A 91 19.08 -11.44 3.90
N ALA A 92 17.83 -10.99 4.02
CA ALA A 92 17.41 -9.63 3.71
C ALA A 92 16.73 -9.01 4.93
N VAL A 93 17.02 -7.74 5.16
CA VAL A 93 16.35 -6.90 6.14
C VAL A 93 16.03 -5.59 5.44
N ASP A 94 14.75 -5.24 5.37
CA ASP A 94 14.26 -4.02 4.74
C ASP A 94 13.48 -3.17 5.74
N ASP A 95 13.81 -1.88 5.81
CA ASP A 95 13.09 -0.85 6.52
C ASP A 95 12.45 0.12 5.51
N CYS A 96 11.15 -0.03 5.31
CA CYS A 96 10.33 0.84 4.46
C CYS A 96 9.43 1.78 5.27
N GLY A 97 9.72 1.95 6.57
CA GLY A 97 8.84 2.66 7.49
C GLY A 97 7.58 1.86 7.83
N ARG A 98 6.40 2.48 7.67
CA ARG A 98 5.13 1.85 8.08
C ARG A 98 4.68 0.81 7.06
N VAL A 99 4.80 -0.47 7.43
CA VAL A 99 4.26 -1.60 6.67
C VAL A 99 2.72 -1.58 6.71
N ILE A 100 2.10 -1.39 5.55
CA ILE A 100 0.63 -1.42 5.41
C ILE A 100 0.12 -2.87 5.37
N ASN A 101 0.79 -3.72 4.59
CA ASN A 101 0.45 -5.14 4.46
C ASN A 101 1.72 -5.99 4.46
N PRO A 102 2.02 -6.72 5.56
CA PRO A 102 3.24 -7.53 5.67
C PRO A 102 3.37 -8.58 4.57
N MET A 103 2.28 -9.27 4.21
CA MET A 103 2.31 -10.32 3.19
C MET A 103 2.74 -9.78 1.82
N LEU A 104 2.26 -8.58 1.45
CA LEU A 104 2.65 -7.96 0.19
C LEU A 104 4.11 -7.50 0.21
N VAL A 105 4.57 -6.94 1.34
CA VAL A 105 5.98 -6.53 1.49
C VAL A 105 6.91 -7.74 1.39
N ASP A 106 6.60 -8.84 2.07
CA ASP A 106 7.38 -10.08 1.97
C ASP A 106 7.46 -10.59 0.51
N GLY A 107 6.34 -10.55 -0.22
CA GLY A 107 6.31 -10.93 -1.63
C GLY A 107 7.16 -10.02 -2.52
N GLN A 108 7.16 -8.71 -2.26
CA GLN A 108 8.01 -7.76 -2.99
C GLN A 108 9.50 -8.01 -2.73
N VAL A 109 9.89 -8.24 -1.47
CA VAL A 109 11.28 -8.55 -1.10
C VAL A 109 11.74 -9.82 -1.80
N GLN A 110 10.95 -10.89 -1.76
CA GLN A 110 11.27 -12.15 -2.43
C GLN A 110 11.38 -11.98 -3.95
N GLY A 111 10.43 -11.30 -4.57
CA GLY A 111 10.44 -11.02 -6.01
C GLY A 111 11.66 -10.23 -6.45
N GLY A 112 11.99 -9.16 -5.71
CA GLY A 112 13.17 -8.33 -5.98
C GLY A 112 14.48 -9.10 -5.82
N ILE A 113 14.58 -9.99 -4.82
CA ILE A 113 15.76 -10.85 -4.66
C ILE A 113 15.92 -11.79 -5.86
N VAL A 114 14.84 -12.45 -6.30
CA VAL A 114 14.90 -13.37 -7.46
C VAL A 114 15.30 -12.62 -8.73
N GLN A 115 14.72 -11.45 -8.97
CA GLN A 115 15.09 -10.58 -10.11
C GLN A 115 16.55 -10.14 -10.03
N SER A 116 17.03 -9.75 -8.85
CA SER A 116 18.43 -9.33 -8.66
C SER A 116 19.40 -10.48 -8.90
N ILE A 117 19.04 -11.71 -8.52
CA ILE A 117 19.85 -12.91 -8.81
C ILE A 117 19.85 -13.20 -10.32
N GLY A 118 18.69 -13.09 -10.98
CA GLY A 118 18.56 -13.18 -12.43
C GLY A 118 19.52 -12.22 -13.13
N GLN A 119 19.41 -10.94 -12.81
CA GLN A 119 20.24 -9.89 -13.39
C GLN A 119 21.73 -10.06 -13.08
N ALA A 120 22.10 -10.45 -11.86
CA ALA A 120 23.50 -10.55 -11.47
C ALA A 120 24.23 -11.73 -12.13
N LEU A 121 23.52 -12.81 -12.47
CA LEU A 121 24.14 -14.07 -12.87
C LEU A 121 23.76 -14.58 -14.26
N TYR A 122 22.62 -14.15 -14.81
CA TYR A 122 22.02 -14.81 -15.97
C TYR A 122 21.57 -13.86 -17.08
N GLU A 123 21.11 -12.66 -16.74
CA GLU A 123 20.50 -11.77 -17.72
C GLU A 123 21.52 -10.81 -18.32
N GLU A 124 21.53 -10.74 -19.65
CA GLU A 124 22.27 -9.73 -20.41
C GLU A 124 21.50 -9.34 -21.67
N VAL A 125 21.63 -8.07 -22.06
CA VAL A 125 21.14 -7.56 -23.34
C VAL A 125 22.37 -7.30 -24.20
N VAL A 126 22.59 -8.13 -25.20
CA VAL A 126 23.81 -8.10 -26.00
C VAL A 126 23.49 -7.51 -27.36
N TYR A 127 24.31 -6.54 -27.77
CA TYR A 127 24.31 -5.98 -29.10
C TYR A 127 25.59 -6.38 -29.83
N ASP A 128 25.47 -6.72 -31.11
CA ASP A 128 26.64 -6.98 -31.96
C ASP A 128 27.36 -5.67 -32.35
N GLU A 129 28.48 -5.80 -33.07
CA GLU A 129 29.29 -4.65 -33.53
C GLU A 129 28.54 -3.71 -34.48
N GLN A 130 27.43 -4.16 -35.06
CA GLN A 130 26.56 -3.38 -35.95
C GLN A 130 25.35 -2.78 -35.19
N GLY A 131 25.28 -2.98 -33.87
CA GLY A 131 24.21 -2.51 -33.02
C GLY A 131 22.90 -3.30 -33.16
N GLN A 132 22.94 -4.53 -33.66
CA GLN A 132 21.77 -5.42 -33.68
C GLN A 132 21.65 -6.16 -32.35
N LEU A 133 20.42 -6.24 -31.84
CA LEU A 133 20.09 -7.01 -30.64
C LEU A 133 20.20 -8.51 -30.94
N ILE A 134 21.01 -9.22 -30.17
CA ILE A 134 21.25 -10.67 -30.32
C ILE A 134 20.71 -11.50 -29.15
N THR A 135 20.57 -10.89 -27.97
CA THR A 135 19.82 -11.44 -26.83
C THR A 135 19.02 -10.36 -26.14
#